data_AF-A0AAV2ZBR7-F1
#
_entry.id   AF-A0AAV2ZBR7-F1
#
_cell.length_a   1.000
_cell.length_b   1.000
_cell.length_c   1.000
_cell.angle_alpha   90.00
_cell.angle_beta   90.00
_cell.angle_gamma   90.00
#
_symmetry.space_group_name_H-M   'P 1'
#
loop_
_entity.id
_entity.type
_entity.pdbx_description
1 polymer ?
#
loop_
_entity_poly.entity_id
_entity_poly.type
_entity_poly.pdbx_seq_one_letter_code
_entity_poly.pdbx_strand_id
1 'polypeptide(L)'
;MIAGQTDSGCFATRCNGCLPEAAYPDSATVHISDPVDHSYAQWRVHRLVNGRIALLADTSRNMGRYNHCHRHSSQRLYTWNRPTSVAERRGRLPC
;
A
#
# COMPACT_ATOMS: atom_id res chain seq x y z
N MET A 1 15.22 8.63 -0.59
CA MET A 1 13.96 7.89 -0.81
C MET A 1 13.00 8.22 0.34
N ILE A 2 11.71 7.95 0.21
CA ILE A 2 10.72 8.20 1.26
C ILE A 2 10.00 6.91 1.65
N ALA A 3 9.53 6.82 2.89
CA ALA A 3 8.68 5.72 3.35
C ALA A 3 7.35 6.30 3.85
N GLY A 4 6.23 5.67 3.46
CA GLY A 4 4.90 6.10 3.88
C GLY A 4 4.46 5.33 5.11
N GLN A 5 4.45 5.97 6.27
CA GLN A 5 3.95 5.37 7.50
C GLN A 5 2.42 5.50 7.57
N THR A 6 1.77 4.45 8.06
CA THR A 6 0.33 4.40 8.35
C THR A 6 0.05 4.71 9.82
N ASP A 7 -1.19 5.00 10.17
CA ASP A 7 -1.59 5.33 11.56
C ASP A 7 -1.29 4.18 12.56
N SER A 8 -1.25 2.94 12.06
CA SER A 8 -0.86 1.76 12.86
C SER A 8 0.63 1.72 13.20
N GLY A 9 1.45 2.53 12.54
CA GLY A 9 2.91 2.53 12.69
C GLY A 9 3.64 1.70 11.62
N CYS A 10 2.91 0.99 10.75
CA CYS A 10 3.49 0.16 9.69
C CYS A 10 3.73 0.98 8.43
N PHE A 11 4.63 0.52 7.57
CA PHE A 11 5.05 1.20 6.37
C PHE A 11 4.45 0.58 5.11
N ALA A 12 4.11 1.42 4.14
CA ALA A 12 3.69 1.03 2.80
C ALA A 12 4.84 0.36 2.05
N THR A 13 4.60 -0.86 1.55
CA THR A 13 5.61 -1.77 1.02
C THR A 13 5.12 -2.46 -0.26
N ARG A 14 6.04 -2.71 -1.20
CA ARG A 14 5.82 -3.65 -2.30
C ARG A 14 5.92 -5.08 -1.76
N CYS A 15 4.92 -5.89 -2.06
CA CYS A 15 4.84 -7.29 -1.70
C CYS A 15 4.70 -8.13 -2.97
N ASN A 16 5.60 -9.09 -3.16
CA ASN A 16 5.62 -9.97 -4.33
C ASN A 16 4.98 -11.32 -3.98
N GLY A 17 3.93 -11.71 -4.71
CA GLY A 17 3.22 -12.97 -4.51
C GLY A 17 2.30 -13.00 -3.27
N CYS A 18 2.07 -11.86 -2.62
CA CYS A 18 1.34 -11.81 -1.35
C CYS A 18 -0.19 -11.82 -1.50
N LEU A 19 -0.66 -11.52 -2.71
CA LEU A 19 -2.08 -11.57 -3.07
C LEU A 19 -2.32 -12.81 -3.94
N PRO A 20 -2.97 -13.86 -3.43
CA PRO A 20 -3.26 -15.04 -4.22
C PRO A 20 -4.31 -14.71 -5.29
N GLU A 21 -4.12 -15.19 -6.51
CA GLU A 21 -4.97 -14.86 -7.68
C GLU A 21 -4.89 -13.40 -8.17
N ALA A 22 -3.92 -12.61 -7.69
CA ALA A 22 -3.68 -11.30 -8.28
C ALA A 22 -3.20 -11.44 -9.73
N ALA A 23 -3.74 -10.61 -10.63
CA ALA A 23 -3.31 -10.57 -12.02
C ALA A 23 -1.85 -10.11 -12.18
N TYR A 24 -1.30 -9.46 -11.15
CA TYR A 24 0.09 -9.05 -11.08
C TYR A 24 0.74 -9.58 -9.80
N PRO A 25 1.99 -10.06 -9.87
CA PRO A 25 2.69 -10.58 -8.71
C PRO A 25 3.03 -9.47 -7.70
N ASP A 26 3.12 -8.22 -8.14
CA ASP A 26 3.48 -7.09 -7.29
C ASP A 26 2.22 -6.38 -6.76
N SER A 27 2.15 -6.22 -5.44
CA SER A 27 1.06 -5.54 -4.74
C SER A 27 1.61 -4.53 -3.73
N ALA A 28 0.85 -3.47 -3.44
CA ALA A 28 1.18 -2.55 -2.35
C ALA A 28 0.47 -3.01 -1.07
N THR A 29 1.23 -3.24 0.00
CA THR A 29 0.74 -3.72 1.31
C THR A 29 1.33 -2.90 2.45
N VAL A 30 0.84 -3.09 3.67
CA VAL A 30 1.32 -2.39 4.87
C VAL A 30 1.61 -3.42 5.96
N HIS A 31 2.87 -3.84 6.08
CA HIS A 31 3.23 -4.93 7.02
C HIS A 31 4.60 -4.79 7.67
N ILE A 32 5.45 -3.88 7.21
CA ILE A 32 6.81 -3.69 7.74
C ILE A 32 6.80 -2.60 8.81
N SER A 33 7.56 -2.80 9.90
CA SER A 33 7.74 -1.84 11.00
C SER A 33 8.98 -0.95 10.86
N ASP A 34 9.97 -1.36 10.07
CA ASP A 34 11.20 -0.59 9.78
C ASP A 34 11.45 -0.52 8.26
N PRO A 35 11.44 0.66 7.62
CA PRO A 35 11.67 0.76 6.18
C PRO A 35 13.16 0.85 5.79
N VAL A 36 14.10 0.97 6.74
CA VAL A 36 15.52 1.30 6.43
C VAL A 36 16.22 0.17 5.68
N ASP A 37 16.07 -1.07 6.13
CA ASP A 37 16.71 -2.24 5.52
C ASP A 37 15.84 -2.89 4.42
N HIS A 38 14.65 -2.35 4.19
CA HIS A 38 13.67 -2.91 3.27
C HIS A 38 13.48 -1.99 2.06
N SER A 39 14.26 -2.22 0.99
CA SER A 39 14.17 -1.41 -0.25
C SER A 39 12.75 -1.37 -0.84
N TYR A 40 11.99 -2.45 -0.66
CA TYR A 40 10.59 -2.56 -1.08
C TYR A 40 9.62 -1.75 -0.20
N ALA A 41 10.06 -1.23 0.95
CA ALA A 41 9.33 -0.27 1.78
C ALA A 41 9.65 1.19 1.43
N GLN A 42 10.61 1.40 0.52
CA GLN A 42 11.08 2.73 0.12
C GLN A 42 10.57 3.10 -1.27
N TRP A 43 10.11 4.34 -1.38
CA TRP A 43 9.52 4.88 -2.59
C TRP A 43 10.32 6.09 -3.06
N ARG A 44 10.47 6.22 -4.39
CA ARG A 44 11.03 7.41 -5.00
C ARG A 44 9.92 8.24 -5.61
N VAL A 45 9.85 9.50 -5.20
CA VAL A 45 8.92 10.48 -5.79
C VAL A 45 9.42 10.85 -7.18
N HIS A 46 8.58 10.67 -8.19
CA HIS A 46 8.86 11.09 -9.56
C HIS A 46 7.76 12.03 -10.04
N ARG A 47 8.17 13.24 -10.40
CA ARG A 47 7.29 14.24 -10.97
C ARG A 47 7.15 13.98 -12.46
N LEU A 48 5.92 13.72 -12.89
CA LEU A 48 5.58 13.56 -14.30
C LEU A 48 5.46 14.94 -14.97
N VAL A 49 5.70 14.99 -16.27
CA VAL A 49 5.64 16.22 -17.10
C VAL A 49 4.29 16.94 -17.02
N ASN A 50 3.23 16.21 -16.68
CA ASN A 50 1.87 16.76 -16.59
C ASN A 50 1.48 17.21 -15.17
N GLY A 51 2.47 17.45 -14.30
CA GLY A 51 2.26 17.94 -12.94
C GLY A 51 1.78 16.88 -11.93
N ARG A 52 1.59 15.63 -12.36
CA ARG A 52 1.27 14.51 -11.47
C ARG A 52 2.51 14.00 -10.75
N ILE A 53 2.31 13.35 -9.61
CA ILE A 53 3.35 12.64 -8.87
C ILE A 53 3.12 11.14 -9.00
N ALA A 54 4.15 10.42 -9.43
CA ALA A 54 4.24 8.97 -9.33
C ALA A 54 5.16 8.59 -8.19
N LEU A 55 4.85 7.46 -7.55
CA LEU A 55 5.71 6.82 -6.59
C LEU A 55 6.34 5.60 -7.27
N LEU A 56 7.66 5.60 -7.36
CA LEU A 56 8.44 4.50 -7.94
C LEU A 56 8.85 3.54 -6.84
N ALA A 57 8.65 2.26 -7.10
CA ALA A 57 9.18 1.16 -6.31
C ALA A 57 10.70 0.98 -6.52
N ASP A 58 11.30 0.13 -5.68
CA ASP A 58 12.65 -0.44 -5.83
C ASP A 58 12.90 -1.03 -7.24
N THR A 59 11.87 -1.62 -7.83
CA THR A 59 11.91 -2.22 -9.18
C THR A 59 11.84 -1.21 -10.34
N SER A 60 11.93 0.10 -10.06
CA SER A 60 11.77 1.18 -11.05
C SER A 60 10.42 1.20 -11.76
N ARG A 61 9.39 0.57 -11.18
CA ARG A 61 8.00 0.61 -11.64
C ARG A 61 7.18 1.60 -10.82
N ASN A 62 6.22 2.26 -11.47
CA ASN A 62 5.31 3.19 -10.80
C ASN A 62 4.16 2.44 -10.11
N MET A 63 3.75 2.90 -8.93
CA MET A 63 2.49 2.46 -8.33
C MET A 63 1.31 2.90 -9.19
N GLY A 64 0.42 1.95 -9.45
CA GLY A 64 -0.79 2.14 -10.24
C GLY A 64 -2.04 1.73 -9.48
N ARG A 65 -3.19 2.16 -10.00
CA ARG A 65 -4.48 1.63 -9.54
C ARG A 65 -4.65 0.23 -10.12
N TYR A 66 -5.04 -0.72 -9.28
CA TYR A 66 -5.47 -2.03 -9.73
C TYR A 66 -6.95 -1.95 -10.12
N ASN A 67 -7.26 -2.22 -11.39
CA ASN A 67 -8.62 -2.08 -11.94
C ASN A 67 -9.41 -3.40 -11.96
N HIS A 68 -8.82 -4.50 -11.50
CA HIS A 68 -9.55 -5.75 -11.29
C HIS A 68 -9.97 -5.85 -9.82
N CYS A 69 -11.20 -6.29 -9.56
CA CYS A 69 -11.62 -6.58 -8.20
C CYS A 69 -10.89 -7.83 -7.73
N HIS A 70 -9.96 -7.69 -6.78
CA HIS A 70 -9.36 -8.85 -6.14
C HIS A 70 -10.42 -9.54 -5.27
N ARG A 71 -10.75 -10.80 -5.58
CA ARG A 71 -11.85 -11.54 -4.95
C ARG A 71 -11.40 -12.06 -3.57
N HIS A 72 -11.09 -11.17 -2.64
CA HIS A 72 -10.90 -11.55 -1.24
C HIS A 72 -12.12 -11.17 -0.41
N SER A 73 -12.77 -12.19 0.16
CA SER A 73 -13.72 -12.02 1.24
C SER A 73 -13.01 -11.38 2.44
N SER A 74 -13.51 -10.23 2.88
CA SER A 74 -13.31 -9.68 4.23
C SER A 74 -11.91 -9.19 4.63
N GLN A 75 -11.19 -8.48 3.75
CA GLN A 75 -10.35 -7.37 4.24
C GLN A 75 -10.84 -6.07 3.64
N ARG A 76 -11.32 -5.22 4.55
CA ARG A 76 -11.80 -3.86 4.33
C ARG A 76 -10.62 -3.00 3.85
N LEU A 77 -10.18 -3.20 2.62
CA LEU A 77 -9.25 -2.34 1.92
C LEU A 77 -9.96 -1.02 1.66
N TYR A 78 -9.74 -0.06 2.56
CA TYR A 78 -9.93 1.38 2.43
C TYR A 78 -10.83 1.83 1.26
N THR A 79 -12.12 1.53 1.33
CA THR A 79 -13.10 2.25 0.52
C THR A 79 -13.35 3.59 1.22
N TRP A 80 -12.61 4.63 0.78
CA TRP A 80 -12.98 6.01 1.07
C TRP A 80 -14.30 6.31 0.35
N ASN A 81 -15.42 5.99 1.01
CA ASN A 81 -16.71 6.70 1.00
C ASN A 81 -17.85 5.76 1.41
N ARG A 82 -18.19 5.79 2.70
CA ARG A 82 -19.55 6.05 3.23
C ARG A 82 -19.51 6.15 4.76
N PRO A 83 -20.17 7.15 5.36
CA PRO A 83 -20.17 7.34 6.80
C PRO A 83 -21.22 6.45 7.49
N THR A 84 -21.06 6.38 8.82
CA THR A 84 -21.96 5.95 9.89
C THR A 84 -22.06 4.45 10.27
N SER A 85 -21.49 4.20 11.46
CA SER A 85 -22.01 3.34 12.53
C SER A 85 -21.66 1.84 12.55
N VAL A 86 -20.36 1.50 12.67
CA VAL A 86 -19.95 0.36 13.50
C VAL A 86 -18.66 0.74 14.21
N ALA A 87 -18.66 0.63 15.54
CA ALA A 87 -17.65 1.08 16.47
C ALA A 87 -16.20 0.89 15.98
N GLU A 88 -15.51 2.03 15.81
CA GLU A 88 -14.06 2.17 15.76
C GLU A 88 -13.49 1.66 17.10
N ARG A 89 -13.25 0.35 17.22
CA ARG A 89 -12.32 -0.12 18.25
C ARG A 89 -10.97 0.44 17.85
N ARG A 90 -10.56 1.51 18.55
CA ARG A 90 -9.19 2.03 18.66
C ARG A 90 -8.26 0.95 19.23
N GLY A 91 -8.12 -0.17 18.52
CA GLY A 91 -7.03 -1.10 18.67
C GLY A 91 -6.12 -0.85 17.49
N ARG A 92 -5.03 -0.13 17.73
CA ARG A 92 -3.89 -0.07 16.80
C ARG A 92 -3.54 -1.51 16.47
N LEU A 93 -3.87 -1.98 15.27
CA LEU A 93 -3.37 -3.28 14.79
C LEU A 93 -1.85 -3.16 14.86
N PRO A 94 -1.16 -4.03 15.64
CA PRO A 94 0.28 -4.05 15.60
C PRO A 94 0.72 -4.37 14.18
N CYS A 95 1.80 -3.73 13.75
CA CYS A 95 2.75 -4.45 12.92
C CYS A 95 3.25 -5.61 13.79
#